data_AF-K1X3E7-F1
#
_entry.id   AF-K1X3E7-F1
#
_cell.length_a   1.000
_cell.length_b   1.000
_cell.length_c   1.000
_cell.angle_alpha   90.00
_cell.angle_beta   90.00
_cell.angle_gamma   90.00
#
_symmetry.space_group_name_H-M   'P 1'
#
loop_
_entity.id
_entity.type
_entity.pdbx_description
1 polymer ?
#
loop_
_entity_poly.entity_id
_entity_poly.type
_entity_poly.pdbx_seq_one_letter_code
_entity_poly.pdbx_strand_id
1 'polypeptide(L)'
;MSGCVYNTGVPTTSPISQNEQTQPTVQEDNKGNDTDTVRSLDNKGLTSVPSDIFDNTAIEVLDLSHNDLTGSLPAEIRHLSRLKTLDISYNSMTGIPAEIGQLQELETLNLSHNQFTGLPYELGNLTHLKTLDISGNKYSTADLAIIEKQLPSSVTIIK
;
A
#
# COMPACT_ATOMS: atom_id res chain seq x y z
N MET A 1 41.21 20.51 56.40
CA MET A 1 41.98 21.60 55.77
C MET A 1 41.49 21.76 54.35
N SER A 2 41.11 22.99 53.98
CA SER A 2 40.90 23.52 52.61
C SER A 2 39.78 22.87 51.79
N GLY A 3 38.73 23.59 51.36
CA GLY A 3 38.73 24.86 50.62
C GLY A 3 38.67 24.51 49.11
N CYS A 4 37.90 25.12 48.21
CA CYS A 4 37.11 26.33 48.19
C CYS A 4 36.07 26.22 47.05
N VAL A 5 35.10 27.12 47.10
CA VAL A 5 34.00 27.36 46.17
C VAL A 5 34.50 28.22 44.98
N TYR A 6 33.67 28.25 43.92
CA TYR A 6 33.56 29.22 42.81
C TYR A 6 34.24 28.88 41.48
N ASN A 7 33.42 28.71 40.45
CA ASN A 7 33.58 29.57 39.28
C ASN A 7 32.20 30.06 38.79
N THR A 8 32.13 31.38 38.66
CA THR A 8 31.00 32.20 38.22
C THR A 8 31.29 32.66 36.79
N GLY A 9 30.32 32.47 35.88
CA GLY A 9 30.34 33.10 34.55
C GLY A 9 28.90 33.42 34.14
N VAL A 10 28.54 34.70 34.20
CA VAL A 10 27.23 35.30 33.91
C VAL A 10 27.10 35.65 32.40
N PRO A 11 25.89 36.02 31.90
CA PRO A 11 25.43 35.85 30.51
C PRO A 11 25.69 37.08 29.62
N THR A 12 25.62 36.87 28.29
CA THR A 12 25.49 37.96 27.31
C THR A 12 24.58 37.58 26.13
N THR A 13 23.36 38.14 26.18
CA THR A 13 22.58 38.83 25.11
C THR A 13 22.47 38.26 23.67
N SER A 14 21.24 37.85 23.32
CA SER A 14 20.61 37.71 21.98
C SER A 14 20.45 39.08 21.25
N PRO A 15 19.86 39.24 20.02
CA PRO A 15 19.14 38.30 19.12
C PRO A 15 19.42 38.50 17.59
N ILE A 16 18.81 37.68 16.71
CA ILE A 16 17.94 38.11 15.57
C ILE A 16 17.35 36.89 14.86
N SER A 17 16.02 36.99 14.70
CA SER A 17 15.07 36.14 14.01
C SER A 17 15.34 36.02 12.50
N GLN A 18 15.06 34.85 11.93
CA GLN A 18 14.26 34.78 10.70
C GLN A 18 13.23 33.64 10.80
N ASN A 19 11.96 34.05 10.66
CA ASN A 19 10.78 33.38 10.08
C ASN A 19 10.45 31.94 10.51
N GLU A 20 9.43 31.71 11.35
CA GLU A 20 7.99 31.79 11.02
C GLU A 20 7.63 31.15 9.67
N GLN A 21 7.45 29.83 9.68
CA GLN A 21 6.29 29.22 9.04
C GLN A 21 5.55 28.38 10.08
N THR A 22 4.60 29.03 10.76
CA THR A 22 3.49 28.35 11.42
C THR A 22 2.66 27.64 10.36
N GLN A 23 2.77 26.32 10.27
CA GLN A 23 1.74 25.52 9.65
C GLN A 23 0.60 25.31 10.66
N PRO A 24 -0.68 25.41 10.26
CA PRO A 24 -1.79 25.39 11.20
C PRO A 24 -1.81 24.08 11.98
N THR A 25 -1.97 24.21 13.31
CA THR A 25 -2.53 23.16 14.15
C THR A 25 -3.94 22.87 13.65
N VAL A 26 -4.07 21.90 12.75
CA VAL A 26 -5.31 21.16 12.62
C VAL A 26 -5.26 20.15 13.76
N GLN A 27 -6.13 20.35 14.74
CA GLN A 27 -6.49 19.32 15.70
C GLN A 27 -6.87 18.09 14.87
N GLU A 28 -6.06 17.03 14.90
CA GLU A 28 -6.57 15.70 14.56
C GLU A 28 -7.37 15.24 15.77
N ASP A 29 -8.65 15.54 15.68
CA ASP A 29 -9.73 14.96 16.44
C ASP A 29 -9.48 13.46 16.62
N ASN A 30 -9.33 13.10 17.88
CA ASN A 30 -9.06 11.79 18.42
C ASN A 30 -10.25 10.86 18.10
N LYS A 31 -10.29 10.33 16.88
CA LYS A 31 -11.08 9.17 16.48
C LYS A 31 -10.16 7.96 16.64
N GLY A 32 -10.64 6.91 17.32
CA GLY A 32 -9.83 5.77 17.78
C GLY A 32 -8.81 5.27 16.75
N ASN A 33 -7.66 4.80 17.23
CA ASN A 33 -6.54 4.30 16.44
C ASN A 33 -6.93 3.22 15.40
N ASP A 34 -7.37 3.64 14.21
CA ASP A 34 -7.61 2.81 13.02
C ASP A 34 -6.28 2.27 12.40
N THR A 35 -5.19 2.23 13.15
CA THR A 35 -3.84 1.91 12.63
C THR A 35 -3.56 0.42 12.49
N ASP A 36 -4.36 -0.46 13.11
CA ASP A 36 -4.11 -1.92 13.06
C ASP A 36 -4.64 -2.60 11.79
N THR A 37 -5.50 -1.92 11.01
CA THR A 37 -6.11 -2.47 9.77
C THR A 37 -5.40 -1.99 8.50
N VAL A 38 -4.50 -1.02 8.61
CA VAL A 38 -3.71 -0.48 7.49
C VAL A 38 -2.26 -0.93 7.61
N ARG A 39 -1.74 -1.62 6.60
CA ARG A 39 -0.34 -2.07 6.55
C ARG A 39 0.33 -1.44 5.31
N SER A 40 1.15 -0.41 5.54
CA SER A 40 1.97 0.22 4.48
C SER A 40 3.40 -0.30 4.53
N LEU A 41 3.86 -0.86 3.43
CA LEU A 41 5.20 -1.39 3.19
C LEU A 41 5.76 -0.86 1.86
N ASP A 42 5.29 0.31 1.43
CA ASP A 42 5.77 1.01 0.26
C ASP A 42 7.21 1.53 0.44
N ASN A 43 7.94 1.64 -0.68
CA ASN A 43 9.28 2.23 -0.72
C ASN A 43 10.28 1.59 0.27
N LYS A 44 10.21 0.26 0.44
CA LYS A 44 11.09 -0.49 1.36
C LYS A 44 12.21 -1.26 0.64
N GLY A 45 12.25 -1.25 -0.69
CA GLY A 45 13.21 -2.05 -1.46
C GLY A 45 12.97 -3.54 -1.30
N LEU A 46 11.72 -3.96 -1.10
CA LEU A 46 11.35 -5.37 -0.97
C LEU A 46 11.51 -6.06 -2.32
N THR A 47 12.19 -7.21 -2.33
CA THR A 47 12.33 -8.06 -3.52
C THR A 47 11.32 -9.20 -3.55
N SER A 48 10.65 -9.45 -2.43
CA SER A 48 9.61 -10.48 -2.24
C SER A 48 8.62 -10.03 -1.16
N VAL A 49 7.38 -10.51 -1.24
CA VAL A 49 6.33 -10.18 -0.26
C VAL A 49 6.64 -10.89 1.07
N PRO A 50 6.78 -10.15 2.19
CA PRO A 50 6.99 -10.73 3.51
C PRO A 50 5.83 -11.65 3.92
N SER A 51 6.12 -12.87 4.35
CA SER A 51 5.10 -13.88 4.66
C SER A 51 4.29 -13.54 5.91
N ASP A 52 4.85 -12.79 6.86
CA ASP A 52 4.21 -12.36 8.11
C ASP A 52 2.99 -11.46 7.87
N ILE A 53 2.89 -10.82 6.70
CA ILE A 53 1.72 -10.00 6.33
C ILE A 53 0.45 -10.85 6.34
N PHE A 54 0.53 -12.12 5.94
CA PHE A 54 -0.62 -13.01 5.82
C PHE A 54 -1.13 -13.54 7.17
N ASP A 55 -0.38 -13.33 8.25
CA ASP A 55 -0.78 -13.76 9.60
C ASP A 55 -1.81 -12.79 10.21
N ASN A 56 -1.84 -11.53 9.76
CA ASN A 56 -2.80 -10.54 10.23
C ASN A 56 -4.05 -10.48 9.33
N THR A 57 -5.06 -11.27 9.68
CA THR A 57 -6.33 -11.32 8.95
C THR A 57 -7.23 -10.09 9.17
N ALA A 58 -6.82 -9.13 9.99
CA ALA A 58 -7.55 -7.89 10.23
C ALA A 58 -7.19 -6.77 9.24
N ILE A 59 -6.19 -6.97 8.38
CA ILE A 59 -5.79 -5.98 7.38
C ILE A 59 -6.94 -5.71 6.41
N GLU A 60 -7.31 -4.44 6.28
CA GLU A 60 -8.27 -3.91 5.31
C GLU A 60 -7.57 -3.15 4.18
N VAL A 61 -6.39 -2.59 4.42
CA VAL A 61 -5.58 -1.89 3.40
C VAL A 61 -4.15 -2.40 3.44
N LEU A 62 -3.66 -2.91 2.31
CA LEU A 62 -2.28 -3.34 2.12
C LEU A 62 -1.64 -2.55 0.98
N ASP A 63 -0.61 -1.79 1.31
CA ASP A 63 0.21 -1.06 0.34
C ASP A 63 1.61 -1.68 0.28
N LEU A 64 1.94 -2.24 -0.89
CA LEU A 64 3.23 -2.81 -1.25
C LEU A 64 3.85 -2.08 -2.45
N SER A 65 3.32 -0.89 -2.78
CA SER A 65 3.73 -0.13 -3.95
C SER A 65 5.18 0.33 -3.89
N HIS A 66 5.76 0.70 -5.04
CA HIS A 66 7.11 1.26 -5.12
C HIS A 66 8.18 0.37 -4.45
N ASN A 67 8.22 -0.89 -4.84
CA ASN A 67 9.23 -1.86 -4.40
C ASN A 67 9.85 -2.57 -5.62
N ASP A 68 10.74 -3.53 -5.36
CA ASP A 68 11.37 -4.37 -6.39
C ASP A 68 10.76 -5.78 -6.39
N LEU A 69 9.46 -5.90 -6.06
CA LEU A 69 8.78 -7.20 -5.98
C LEU A 69 8.75 -7.88 -7.36
N THR A 70 9.03 -9.17 -7.40
CA THR A 70 9.07 -9.97 -8.63
C THR A 70 8.22 -11.24 -8.49
N GLY A 71 7.96 -11.91 -9.62
CA GLY A 71 7.22 -13.17 -9.65
C GLY A 71 5.73 -12.97 -9.43
N SER A 72 5.10 -13.89 -8.70
CA SER A 72 3.66 -13.88 -8.41
C SER A 72 3.38 -13.54 -6.95
N LEU A 73 2.24 -12.91 -6.68
CA LEU A 73 1.74 -12.77 -5.31
C LEU A 73 1.54 -14.17 -4.70
N PRO A 74 1.89 -14.41 -3.42
CA PRO A 74 1.66 -15.68 -2.75
C PRO A 74 0.17 -16.03 -2.60
N ALA A 75 -0.17 -17.32 -2.66
CA ALA A 75 -1.55 -17.82 -2.52
C ALA A 75 -2.15 -17.53 -1.12
N GLU A 76 -1.28 -17.34 -0.13
CA GLU A 76 -1.60 -16.94 1.24
C GLU A 76 -2.33 -15.60 1.32
N ILE A 77 -2.36 -14.80 0.25
CA ILE A 77 -3.17 -13.58 0.17
C ILE A 77 -4.64 -13.84 0.54
N ARG A 78 -5.17 -15.04 0.25
CA ARG A 78 -6.54 -15.45 0.64
C ARG A 78 -6.85 -15.32 2.13
N HIS A 79 -5.83 -15.32 2.99
CA HIS A 79 -6.03 -15.18 4.44
C HIS A 79 -6.45 -13.77 4.83
N LEU A 80 -6.19 -12.76 3.97
CA LEU A 80 -6.60 -11.37 4.19
C LEU A 80 -8.07 -11.17 3.79
N SER A 81 -8.98 -11.94 4.38
CA SER A 81 -10.41 -11.97 3.99
C SER A 81 -11.16 -10.65 4.18
N ARG A 82 -10.60 -9.70 4.93
CA ARG A 82 -11.14 -8.35 5.17
C ARG A 82 -10.51 -7.29 4.27
N LEU A 83 -9.59 -7.67 3.38
CA LEU A 83 -8.86 -6.74 2.53
C LEU A 83 -9.82 -6.04 1.56
N LYS A 84 -9.85 -4.72 1.62
CA LYS A 84 -10.65 -3.82 0.77
C LYS A 84 -9.79 -3.15 -0.29
N THR A 85 -8.54 -2.85 0.03
CA THR A 85 -7.60 -2.20 -0.88
C THR A 85 -6.28 -2.94 -0.90
N LEU A 86 -5.86 -3.32 -2.10
CA LEU A 86 -4.54 -3.87 -2.37
C LEU A 86 -3.84 -3.01 -3.42
N ASP A 87 -2.73 -2.39 -3.03
CA ASP A 87 -1.84 -1.68 -3.94
C ASP A 87 -0.50 -2.43 -4.05
N ILE A 88 -0.18 -2.89 -5.25
CA ILE A 88 1.12 -3.50 -5.59
C ILE A 88 1.78 -2.76 -6.78
N SER A 89 1.36 -1.53 -7.04
CA SER A 89 1.82 -0.76 -8.18
C SER A 89 3.31 -0.42 -8.11
N TYR A 90 3.91 -0.06 -9.25
CA TYR A 90 5.34 0.28 -9.33
C TYR A 90 6.23 -0.82 -8.76
N ASN A 91 6.10 -2.02 -9.33
CA ASN A 91 6.91 -3.20 -9.01
C ASN A 91 7.31 -3.91 -10.32
N SER A 92 7.89 -5.12 -10.21
CA SER A 92 8.26 -5.98 -11.36
C SER A 92 7.51 -7.31 -11.34
N MET A 93 6.26 -7.30 -10.85
CA MET A 93 5.45 -8.52 -10.74
C MET A 93 4.91 -8.99 -12.08
N THR A 94 4.78 -10.31 -12.22
CA THR A 94 4.35 -10.99 -13.44
C THR A 94 3.09 -11.84 -13.25
N GLY A 95 2.71 -12.17 -12.01
CA GLY A 95 1.57 -13.05 -11.73
C GLY A 95 0.71 -12.65 -10.52
N ILE A 96 -0.56 -13.00 -10.59
CA ILE A 96 -1.53 -12.96 -9.50
C ILE A 96 -2.08 -14.39 -9.32
N PRO A 97 -2.15 -14.92 -8.09
CA PRO A 97 -2.64 -16.26 -7.82
C PRO A 97 -4.17 -16.31 -7.99
N ALA A 98 -4.70 -17.49 -8.32
CA ALA A 98 -6.14 -17.74 -8.44
C ALA A 98 -6.90 -17.37 -7.14
N GLU A 99 -6.23 -17.56 -6.00
CA GLU A 99 -6.68 -17.25 -4.65
C GLU A 99 -7.10 -15.79 -4.46
N ILE A 100 -6.69 -14.87 -5.33
CA ILE A 100 -7.19 -13.49 -5.30
C ILE A 100 -8.71 -13.44 -5.36
N GLY A 101 -9.35 -14.35 -6.09
CA GLY A 101 -10.82 -14.41 -6.20
C GLY A 101 -11.54 -14.78 -4.90
N GLN A 102 -10.81 -15.10 -3.83
CA GLN A 102 -11.37 -15.39 -2.51
C GLN A 102 -11.52 -14.13 -1.64
N LEU A 103 -10.96 -12.99 -2.06
CA LEU A 103 -11.04 -11.72 -1.33
C LEU A 103 -12.36 -11.01 -1.60
N GLN A 104 -13.43 -11.52 -1.01
CA GLN A 104 -14.79 -11.06 -1.30
C GLN A 104 -15.06 -9.61 -0.89
N GLU A 105 -14.27 -9.04 0.03
CA GLU A 105 -14.37 -7.64 0.48
C GLU A 105 -13.53 -6.67 -0.38
N LEU A 106 -12.77 -7.17 -1.36
CA LEU A 106 -11.84 -6.35 -2.14
C LEU A 106 -12.61 -5.38 -3.06
N GLU A 107 -12.38 -4.09 -2.86
CA GLU A 107 -13.04 -3.02 -3.63
C GLU A 107 -12.08 -2.37 -4.63
N THR A 108 -10.80 -2.27 -4.28
CA THR A 108 -9.77 -1.61 -5.09
C THR A 108 -8.55 -2.50 -5.24
N LEU A 109 -8.17 -2.76 -6.49
CA LEU A 109 -6.97 -3.50 -6.85
C LEU A 109 -6.11 -2.66 -7.80
N ASN A 110 -4.95 -2.21 -7.34
CA ASN A 110 -4.00 -1.45 -8.15
C ASN A 110 -2.81 -2.34 -8.54
N LEU A 111 -2.76 -2.72 -9.82
CA LEU A 111 -1.71 -3.52 -10.44
C LEU A 111 -0.82 -2.69 -11.38
N SER A 112 -1.01 -1.37 -11.40
CA SER A 112 -0.38 -0.50 -12.40
C SER A 112 1.15 -0.55 -12.34
N HIS A 113 1.80 -0.25 -13.47
CA HIS A 113 3.26 -0.17 -13.56
C HIS A 113 3.97 -1.44 -13.07
N ASN A 114 3.60 -2.58 -13.64
CA ASN A 114 4.21 -3.90 -13.41
C ASN A 114 4.54 -4.59 -14.75
N GLN A 115 4.77 -5.90 -14.75
CA GLN A 115 5.09 -6.72 -15.93
C GLN A 115 3.99 -7.76 -16.23
N PHE A 116 2.75 -7.52 -15.83
CA PHE A 116 1.66 -8.47 -16.07
C PHE A 116 1.34 -8.58 -17.57
N THR A 117 1.21 -9.82 -18.03
CA THR A 117 0.73 -10.15 -19.40
C THR A 117 -0.65 -10.76 -19.39
N GLY A 118 -1.19 -11.13 -18.23
CA GLY A 118 -2.49 -11.75 -18.07
C GLY A 118 -2.93 -11.72 -16.61
N LEU A 119 -4.19 -12.04 -16.35
CA LEU A 119 -4.76 -12.12 -15.01
C LEU A 119 -5.57 -13.42 -14.86
N PRO A 120 -5.67 -13.98 -13.64
CA PRO A 120 -6.48 -15.17 -13.39
C PRO A 120 -7.96 -14.91 -13.67
N TYR A 121 -8.69 -15.95 -14.09
CA TYR A 121 -10.14 -15.86 -14.35
C TYR A 121 -10.94 -15.65 -13.06
N GLU A 122 -10.37 -16.05 -11.94
CA GLU A 122 -10.91 -15.90 -10.60
C GLU A 122 -11.08 -14.44 -10.17
N LEU A 123 -10.47 -13.46 -10.87
CA LEU A 123 -10.81 -12.04 -10.66
C LEU A 123 -12.30 -11.76 -10.88
N GLY A 124 -12.97 -12.54 -11.74
CA GLY A 124 -14.42 -12.46 -11.94
C GLY A 124 -15.24 -12.82 -10.68
N ASN A 125 -14.63 -13.47 -9.68
CA ASN A 125 -15.28 -13.79 -8.41
C ASN A 125 -15.28 -12.62 -7.41
N LEU A 126 -14.59 -11.52 -7.71
CA LEU A 126 -14.51 -10.34 -6.84
C LEU A 126 -15.78 -9.49 -6.98
N THR A 127 -16.84 -9.92 -6.30
CA THR A 127 -18.19 -9.33 -6.44
C THR A 127 -18.31 -7.89 -5.94
N HIS A 128 -17.42 -7.45 -5.03
CA HIS A 128 -17.38 -6.07 -4.52
C HIS A 128 -16.33 -5.18 -5.20
N LEU A 129 -15.59 -5.69 -6.19
CA LEU A 129 -14.57 -4.91 -6.88
C LEU A 129 -15.23 -3.73 -7.60
N LYS A 130 -14.70 -2.53 -7.36
CA LYS A 130 -15.15 -1.28 -7.97
C LYS A 130 -14.11 -0.76 -8.95
N THR A 131 -12.83 -0.92 -8.61
CA THR A 131 -11.72 -0.36 -9.37
C THR A 131 -10.61 -1.38 -9.55
N LEU A 132 -10.22 -1.57 -10.81
CA LEU A 132 -9.04 -2.32 -11.21
C LEU A 132 -8.15 -1.42 -12.06
N ASP A 133 -6.95 -1.10 -11.57
CA ASP A 133 -5.94 -0.40 -12.36
C ASP A 133 -4.91 -1.39 -12.90
N ILE A 134 -4.84 -1.52 -14.21
CA ILE A 134 -3.91 -2.39 -14.94
C ILE A 134 -2.98 -1.59 -15.85
N SER A 135 -2.97 -0.26 -15.73
CA SER A 135 -2.20 0.62 -16.59
C SER A 135 -0.69 0.39 -16.49
N GLY A 136 0.04 0.69 -17.56
CA GLY A 136 1.52 0.56 -17.54
C GLY A 136 2.05 -0.87 -17.44
N ASN A 137 1.26 -1.88 -17.81
CA ASN A 137 1.67 -3.30 -17.87
C ASN A 137 1.97 -3.78 -19.31
N LYS A 138 2.07 -5.10 -19.51
CA LYS A 138 2.44 -5.75 -20.78
C LYS A 138 1.29 -6.53 -21.42
N TYR A 139 0.04 -6.12 -21.16
CA TYR A 139 -1.15 -6.73 -21.77
C TYR A 139 -1.17 -6.52 -23.28
N SER A 140 -1.40 -7.59 -24.03
CA SER A 140 -1.76 -7.51 -25.44
C SER A 140 -3.23 -7.10 -25.59
N THR A 141 -3.64 -6.73 -26.81
CA THR A 141 -5.06 -6.48 -27.13
C THR A 141 -5.95 -7.67 -26.81
N ALA A 142 -5.44 -8.89 -26.97
CA ALA A 142 -6.20 -10.11 -26.65
C ALA A 142 -6.41 -10.26 -25.13
N ASP A 143 -5.38 -9.97 -24.32
CA ASP A 143 -5.45 -10.05 -22.86
C ASP A 143 -6.46 -9.04 -22.31
N LEU A 144 -6.43 -7.80 -22.82
CA LEU A 144 -7.39 -6.76 -22.44
C LEU A 144 -8.83 -7.17 -22.73
N ALA A 145 -9.09 -7.78 -23.88
CA ALA A 145 -10.42 -8.26 -24.25
C ALA A 145 -10.92 -9.42 -23.36
N ILE A 146 -10.01 -10.23 -22.81
CA ILE A 146 -10.35 -11.28 -21.84
C ILE A 146 -10.70 -10.65 -20.49
N ILE A 147 -9.89 -9.70 -20.02
CA ILE A 147 -10.10 -9.00 -18.74
C ILE A 147 -11.45 -8.27 -18.73
N GLU A 148 -11.82 -7.60 -19.82
CA GLU A 148 -13.11 -6.92 -19.96
C GLU A 148 -14.30 -7.89 -19.92
N LYS A 149 -14.14 -9.11 -20.43
CA LYS A 149 -15.23 -10.09 -20.50
C LYS A 149 -15.48 -10.82 -19.19
N GLN A 150 -14.45 -10.97 -18.36
CA GLN A 150 -14.55 -11.73 -17.11
C GLN A 150 -15.01 -10.89 -15.91
N LEU A 151 -14.94 -9.56 -16.00
CA LEU A 151 -15.35 -8.65 -14.93
C LEU A 151 -16.76 -8.08 -15.17
N PRO A 152 -17.54 -7.83 -14.10
CA PRO A 152 -18.81 -7.12 -14.22
C PRO A 152 -18.63 -5.73 -14.84
N SER A 153 -19.61 -5.26 -15.61
CA SER A 153 -19.59 -3.93 -16.23
C SER A 153 -19.60 -2.76 -15.22
N SER A 154 -19.88 -3.03 -13.95
CA SER A 154 -19.77 -2.06 -12.85
C SER A 154 -18.33 -1.75 -12.45
N VAL A 155 -17.36 -2.62 -12.81
CA VAL A 155 -15.96 -2.42 -12.47
C VAL A 155 -15.35 -1.37 -13.39
N THR A 156 -14.76 -0.33 -12.80
CA THR A 156 -13.95 0.64 -13.52
C THR A 156 -12.56 0.06 -13.77
N ILE A 157 -12.20 -0.12 -15.04
CA ILE A 157 -10.88 -0.63 -15.46
C ILE A 157 -10.05 0.53 -16.02
N ILE A 158 -8.90 0.81 -15.38
CA ILE A 158 -7.91 1.79 -15.83
C ILE A 158 -6.80 1.05 -16.58
N LYS A 159 -6.36 1.55 -17.74
CA LYS A 159 -5.47 0.85 -18.68
C LYS A 159 -4.37 1.75 -19.21
#